data_AF-A0A7S2HP30-F1
#
_entry.id   AF-A0A7S2HP30-F1
#
_cell.length_a   1.000
_cell.length_b   1.000
_cell.length_c   1.000
_cell.angle_alpha   90.00
_cell.angle_beta   90.00
_cell.angle_gamma   90.00
#
_symmetry.space_group_name_H-M   'P 1'
#
loop_
_entity.id
_entity.type
_entity.pdbx_description
1 polymer ?
#
loop_
_entity_poly.entity_id
_entity_poly.type
_entity_poly.pdbx_seq_one_letter_code
_entity_poly.pdbx_strand_id
1 'polypeptide(L)'
;AAATGRSAIAGASAAGTSPTSAHLGVRPVRGAVLALRGGGGEEPSDGALQATFACNELFRQVLSNAMSEVAALRKIVAGSEVVPTFGAKADEIIADAVAKFEAEMPKGDMEVSGIYQNRAEELRATLVTSLEPVFVQQICLLKDAALEQFKKGLVGDGDGSEALAAAEATFVREASAAVPGKTGWSFKLERASLVGSMSAIVTEHKKAQQAKLQTAGQMQ
;
A
#
# COMPACT_ATOMS: atom_id res chain seq x y z
N ALA A 1 24.74 -53.59 -4.37
CA ALA A 1 23.30 -53.34 -4.14
C ALA A 1 22.97 -51.97 -4.71
N ALA A 2 21.97 -51.93 -5.60
CA ALA A 2 21.08 -50.84 -6.06
C ALA A 2 21.54 -49.36 -6.03
N ALA A 3 21.19 -48.48 -6.98
CA ALA A 3 20.52 -48.58 -8.28
C ALA A 3 20.61 -47.19 -8.95
N THR A 4 20.75 -47.19 -10.28
CA THR A 4 20.69 -46.03 -11.18
C THR A 4 19.32 -46.02 -11.87
N GLY A 5 18.67 -44.87 -12.06
CA GLY A 5 17.46 -44.73 -12.90
C GLY A 5 17.11 -43.25 -13.11
N ARG A 6 17.46 -42.57 -14.22
CA ARG A 6 16.99 -42.59 -15.62
C ARG A 6 15.56 -42.06 -15.88
N SER A 7 15.53 -40.98 -16.66
CA SER A 7 14.40 -40.32 -17.33
C SER A 7 13.71 -41.19 -18.38
N ALA A 8 12.40 -41.04 -18.55
CA ALA A 8 11.67 -40.93 -19.84
C ALA A 8 10.15 -40.96 -19.62
N ILE A 9 9.40 -40.06 -20.28
CA ILE A 9 7.97 -40.25 -20.58
C ILE A 9 7.72 -39.94 -22.07
N ALA A 10 7.42 -40.98 -22.83
CA ALA A 10 6.65 -40.98 -24.08
C ALA A 10 5.16 -40.76 -23.71
N GLY A 11 4.24 -40.21 -24.52
CA GLY A 11 4.06 -40.29 -25.96
C GLY A 11 2.98 -41.34 -26.30
N ALA A 12 1.72 -40.93 -26.51
CA ALA A 12 0.70 -41.71 -27.24
C ALA A 12 -0.51 -40.83 -27.65
N SER A 13 -1.06 -41.14 -28.83
CA SER A 13 -2.04 -40.40 -29.63
C SER A 13 -3.20 -41.32 -30.07
N ALA A 14 -4.17 -40.73 -30.80
CA ALA A 14 -5.31 -41.31 -31.55
C ALA A 14 -6.63 -41.52 -30.76
N ALA A 15 -7.85 -41.31 -31.26
CA ALA A 15 -8.45 -41.07 -32.59
C ALA A 15 -9.77 -40.23 -32.36
N GLY A 16 -10.46 -39.53 -33.26
CA GLY A 16 -10.70 -39.66 -34.70
C GLY A 16 -12.20 -39.89 -34.93
N THR A 17 -12.92 -38.93 -35.54
CA THR A 17 -14.05 -39.13 -36.50
C THR A 17 -14.64 -37.79 -36.96
N SER A 18 -14.73 -37.62 -38.29
CA SER A 18 -15.38 -36.51 -39.00
C SER A 18 -16.84 -36.84 -39.32
N PRO A 19 -17.64 -35.87 -39.83
CA PRO A 19 -18.02 -36.01 -41.24
C PRO A 19 -18.16 -34.69 -42.06
N THR A 20 -17.71 -34.82 -43.32
CA THR A 20 -18.25 -34.34 -44.61
C THR A 20 -18.66 -32.89 -44.89
N SER A 21 -18.08 -32.42 -46.00
CA SER A 21 -18.33 -31.20 -46.79
C SER A 21 -19.63 -31.26 -47.62
N ALA A 22 -20.33 -30.13 -47.78
CA ALA A 22 -20.62 -29.53 -49.09
C ALA A 22 -21.53 -28.29 -49.05
N HIS A 23 -21.19 -27.35 -49.93
CA HIS A 23 -22.03 -26.41 -50.68
C HIS A 23 -22.00 -24.92 -50.30
N LEU A 24 -21.46 -24.17 -51.26
CA LEU A 24 -21.38 -22.73 -51.43
C LEU A 24 -22.75 -22.06 -51.34
N GLY A 25 -22.81 -20.98 -50.56
CA GLY A 25 -23.86 -19.99 -50.57
C GLY A 25 -23.27 -18.63 -50.25
N VAL A 26 -22.78 -17.93 -51.28
CA VAL A 26 -22.40 -16.51 -51.17
C VAL A 26 -23.66 -15.72 -50.81
N ARG A 27 -23.69 -15.11 -49.62
CA ARG A 27 -24.68 -14.08 -49.25
C ARG A 27 -23.92 -12.85 -48.71
N PRO A 28 -24.41 -11.64 -49.04
CA PRO A 28 -23.58 -10.44 -49.11
C PRO A 28 -23.14 -9.94 -47.74
N VAL A 29 -21.84 -9.62 -47.65
CA VAL A 29 -21.25 -8.75 -46.63
C VAL A 29 -21.85 -7.35 -46.81
N ARG A 30 -22.96 -7.08 -46.14
CA ARG A 30 -23.46 -5.72 -45.90
C ARG A 30 -23.95 -5.63 -44.47
N GLY A 31 -23.16 -4.92 -43.65
CA GLY A 31 -23.56 -4.58 -42.28
C GLY A 31 -22.45 -4.66 -41.22
N ALA A 32 -21.17 -4.72 -41.60
CA ALA A 32 -20.06 -4.76 -40.63
C ALA A 32 -19.45 -3.37 -40.32
N VAL A 33 -20.19 -2.28 -40.52
CA VAL A 33 -19.69 -0.92 -40.21
C VAL A 33 -20.80 -0.07 -39.61
N LEU A 34 -21.44 -0.54 -38.53
CA LEU A 34 -22.29 0.30 -37.67
C LEU A 34 -22.69 -0.43 -36.36
N ALA A 35 -21.73 -1.06 -35.69
CA ALA A 35 -21.90 -1.60 -34.33
C ALA A 35 -21.09 -0.80 -33.30
N LEU A 36 -21.09 0.53 -33.44
CA LEU A 36 -20.42 1.49 -32.54
C LEU A 36 -21.43 2.39 -31.82
N ARG A 37 -22.67 1.92 -31.63
CA ARG A 37 -23.69 2.61 -30.84
C ARG A 37 -24.35 1.59 -29.92
N GLY A 38 -24.20 1.79 -28.62
CA GLY A 38 -24.60 0.88 -27.55
C GLY A 38 -26.01 0.33 -27.72
N GLY A 39 -26.12 -0.99 -27.85
CA GLY A 39 -27.37 -1.71 -27.95
C GLY A 39 -27.10 -3.17 -27.65
N GLY A 40 -27.25 -3.56 -26.38
CA GLY A 40 -27.02 -4.94 -25.92
C GLY A 40 -26.87 -5.09 -24.40
N GLY A 41 -26.62 -4.01 -23.66
CA GLY A 41 -26.87 -3.98 -22.22
C GLY A 41 -28.28 -3.47 -21.97
N GLU A 42 -29.01 -4.06 -21.02
CA GLU A 42 -30.19 -3.42 -20.44
C GLU A 42 -29.86 -1.96 -20.12
N GLU A 43 -30.69 -1.02 -20.59
CA GLU A 43 -30.55 0.37 -20.20
C GLU A 43 -30.72 0.45 -18.68
N PRO A 44 -29.83 1.15 -17.95
CA PRO A 44 -29.94 1.29 -16.51
C PRO A 44 -31.30 1.90 -16.17
N SER A 45 -31.95 1.35 -15.15
CA SER A 45 -33.26 1.83 -14.72
C SER A 45 -33.20 3.31 -14.33
N ASP A 46 -34.32 4.03 -14.47
CA ASP A 46 -34.40 5.45 -14.05
C ASP A 46 -34.05 5.61 -12.55
N GLY A 47 -34.40 4.60 -11.74
CA GLY A 47 -33.98 4.47 -10.35
C GLY A 47 -32.46 4.31 -10.17
N ALA A 48 -31.80 3.48 -10.99
CA ALA A 48 -30.34 3.33 -10.98
C ALA A 48 -29.61 4.61 -11.41
N LEU A 49 -30.16 5.34 -12.39
CA LEU A 49 -29.63 6.64 -12.82
C LEU A 49 -29.74 7.68 -11.69
N GLN A 50 -30.92 7.82 -11.08
CA GLN A 50 -31.12 8.75 -9.96
C GLN A 50 -30.23 8.38 -8.76
N ALA A 51 -30.13 7.09 -8.44
CA ALA A 51 -29.23 6.59 -7.40
C ALA A 51 -27.77 6.91 -7.70
N THR A 52 -27.32 6.78 -8.95
CA THR A 52 -25.96 7.12 -9.36
C THR A 52 -25.65 8.61 -9.11
N PHE A 53 -26.58 9.51 -9.44
CA PHE A 53 -26.40 10.94 -9.18
C PHE A 53 -26.33 11.26 -7.68
N ALA A 54 -27.26 10.71 -6.88
CA ALA A 54 -27.27 10.90 -5.44
C ALA A 54 -26.00 10.34 -4.77
N CYS A 55 -25.59 9.13 -5.17
CA CYS A 55 -24.38 8.45 -4.72
C CYS A 55 -23.11 9.25 -5.03
N ASN A 56 -23.01 9.81 -6.24
CA ASN A 56 -21.87 10.66 -6.62
C ASN A 56 -21.81 11.96 -5.81
N GLU A 57 -22.96 12.56 -5.49
CA GLU A 57 -23.00 13.78 -4.69
C GLU A 57 -22.56 13.51 -3.25
N LEU A 58 -23.09 12.44 -2.64
CA LEU A 58 -22.66 11.97 -1.34
C LEU A 58 -21.15 11.67 -1.32
N PHE A 59 -20.64 11.00 -2.35
CA PHE A 59 -19.21 10.68 -2.49
C PHE A 59 -18.37 11.95 -2.44
N ARG A 60 -18.73 13.00 -3.21
CA ARG A 60 -18.01 14.27 -3.22
C ARG A 60 -18.02 14.95 -1.85
N GLN A 61 -19.18 14.99 -1.20
CA GLN A 61 -19.33 15.62 0.10
C GLN A 61 -18.48 14.91 1.16
N VAL A 62 -18.59 13.58 1.25
CA VAL A 62 -17.85 12.78 2.22
C VAL A 62 -16.35 12.84 1.94
N LEU A 63 -15.94 12.71 0.69
CA LEU A 63 -14.54 12.80 0.29
C LEU A 63 -13.97 14.19 0.62
N SER A 64 -14.69 15.27 0.32
CA SER A 64 -14.24 16.63 0.62
C SER A 64 -13.97 16.83 2.11
N ASN A 65 -14.87 16.32 2.97
CA ASN A 65 -14.70 16.41 4.42
C ASN A 65 -13.47 15.62 4.89
N ALA A 66 -13.34 14.36 4.48
CA ALA A 66 -12.20 13.53 4.84
C ALA A 66 -10.87 14.11 4.30
N MET A 67 -10.87 14.69 3.10
CA MET A 67 -9.69 15.33 2.51
C MET A 67 -9.23 16.58 3.28
N SER A 68 -10.13 17.27 3.98
CA SER A 68 -9.74 18.37 4.86
C SER A 68 -8.91 17.89 6.06
N GLU A 69 -9.24 16.71 6.61
CA GLU A 69 -8.49 16.08 7.69
C GLU A 69 -7.14 15.54 7.18
N VAL A 70 -7.14 14.89 6.00
CA VAL A 70 -5.89 14.48 5.33
C VAL A 70 -4.97 15.68 5.08
N ALA A 71 -5.53 16.83 4.67
CA ALA A 71 -4.76 18.05 4.46
C ALA A 71 -4.14 18.58 5.77
N ALA A 72 -4.85 18.48 6.89
CA ALA A 72 -4.31 18.82 8.20
C ALA A 72 -3.11 17.93 8.57
N LEU A 73 -3.21 16.62 8.34
CA LEU A 73 -2.09 15.69 8.56
C LEU A 73 -0.89 15.99 7.66
N ARG A 74 -1.13 16.29 6.37
CA ARG A 74 -0.10 16.71 5.42
C ARG A 74 0.66 17.95 5.90
N LYS A 75 -0.06 18.92 6.49
CA LYS A 75 0.56 20.14 7.02
C LYS A 75 1.52 19.86 8.18
N ILE A 76 1.15 18.94 9.08
CA ILE A 76 2.00 18.55 10.22
C ILE A 76 3.30 17.93 9.72
N VAL A 77 3.23 16.92 8.85
CA VAL A 77 4.45 16.26 8.35
C VAL A 77 5.30 17.17 7.45
N ALA A 78 4.68 18.13 6.74
CA ALA A 78 5.40 19.16 5.99
C ALA A 78 6.15 20.14 6.92
N GLY A 79 5.69 20.32 8.15
CA GLY A 79 6.40 21.03 9.22
C GLY A 79 7.54 20.22 9.86
N SER A 80 7.87 19.04 9.32
CA SER A 80 8.83 18.08 9.90
C SER A 80 8.44 17.59 11.29
N GLU A 81 7.14 17.58 11.59
CA GLU A 81 6.60 17.07 12.85
C GLU A 81 6.00 15.68 12.67
N VAL A 82 6.25 14.80 13.64
CA VAL A 82 5.61 13.49 13.71
C VAL A 82 4.15 13.66 14.09
N VAL A 83 3.24 13.10 13.29
CA VAL A 83 1.82 13.00 13.63
C VAL A 83 1.65 11.96 14.74
N PRO A 84 1.21 12.33 15.95
CA PRO A 84 0.94 11.37 17.00
C PRO A 84 -0.19 10.44 16.58
N THR A 85 -0.01 9.15 16.83
CA THR A 85 -0.98 8.09 16.57
C THR A 85 -1.51 8.09 15.12
N PHE A 86 -0.66 8.41 14.13
CA PHE A 86 -1.05 8.52 12.73
C PHE A 86 -1.84 7.31 12.21
N GLY A 87 -1.41 6.07 12.52
CA GLY A 87 -2.10 4.86 12.05
C GLY A 87 -3.57 4.82 12.49
N ALA A 88 -3.82 5.09 13.77
CA ALA A 88 -5.17 5.16 14.32
C ALA A 88 -6.01 6.30 13.71
N LYS A 89 -5.41 7.49 13.51
CA LYS A 89 -6.11 8.63 12.89
C LYS A 89 -6.46 8.36 11.43
N ALA A 90 -5.56 7.74 10.68
CA ALA A 90 -5.81 7.35 9.31
C ALA A 90 -6.95 6.31 9.22
N ASP A 91 -6.96 5.33 10.13
CA ASP A 91 -8.05 4.36 10.24
C ASP A 91 -9.38 5.02 10.58
N GLU A 92 -9.39 5.99 11.50
CA GLU A 92 -10.56 6.77 11.89
C GLU A 92 -11.12 7.57 10.71
N ILE A 93 -10.29 8.33 9.98
CA ILE A 93 -10.71 9.08 8.78
C ILE A 93 -11.37 8.16 7.75
N ILE A 94 -10.77 6.99 7.50
CA ILE A 94 -11.31 6.03 6.53
C ILE A 94 -12.62 5.42 7.05
N ALA A 95 -12.67 5.00 8.32
CA ALA A 95 -13.84 4.36 8.91
C ALA A 95 -15.02 5.34 8.97
N ASP A 96 -14.80 6.57 9.39
CA ASP A 96 -15.82 7.61 9.47
C ASP A 96 -16.39 7.97 8.09
N ALA A 97 -15.53 8.08 7.07
CA ALA A 97 -15.96 8.35 5.72
C ALA A 97 -16.83 7.22 5.16
N VAL A 98 -16.38 5.97 5.33
CA VAL A 98 -17.14 4.79 4.88
C VAL A 98 -18.46 4.65 5.65
N ALA A 99 -18.45 4.83 6.97
CA ALA A 99 -19.67 4.74 7.79
C ALA A 99 -20.70 5.81 7.42
N LYS A 100 -20.27 7.06 7.18
CA LYS A 100 -21.15 8.13 6.68
C LYS A 100 -21.75 7.78 5.32
N PHE A 101 -20.96 7.16 4.44
CA PHE A 101 -21.42 6.76 3.13
C PHE A 101 -22.42 5.60 3.19
N GLU A 102 -22.15 4.58 4.01
CA GLU A 102 -23.01 3.41 4.20
C GLU A 102 -24.33 3.75 4.90
N ALA A 103 -24.34 4.75 5.79
CA ALA A 103 -25.54 5.18 6.51
C ALA A 103 -26.64 5.71 5.57
N GLU A 104 -26.24 6.31 4.45
CA GLU A 104 -27.14 6.89 3.43
C GLU A 104 -27.47 5.90 2.30
N MET A 105 -27.00 4.65 2.40
CA MET A 105 -27.27 3.63 1.39
C MET A 105 -28.74 3.19 1.44
N PRO A 106 -29.50 3.28 0.32
CA PRO A 106 -30.87 2.80 0.26
C PRO A 106 -30.96 1.28 0.54
N LYS A 107 -31.95 0.85 1.32
CA LYS A 107 -32.19 -0.56 1.63
C LYS A 107 -33.22 -1.16 0.66
N GLY A 108 -32.94 -2.37 0.18
CA GLY A 108 -33.95 -3.24 -0.47
C GLY A 108 -33.82 -3.39 -1.99
N ASP A 109 -33.15 -2.48 -2.68
CA ASP A 109 -32.85 -2.60 -4.11
C ASP A 109 -31.39 -3.06 -4.29
N MET A 110 -31.18 -4.24 -4.89
CA MET A 110 -29.85 -4.84 -5.06
C MET A 110 -29.00 -4.09 -6.09
N GLU A 111 -29.61 -3.56 -7.16
CA GLU A 111 -28.90 -2.80 -8.20
C GLU A 111 -28.38 -1.49 -7.59
N VAL A 112 -29.25 -0.78 -6.88
CA VAL A 112 -28.89 0.46 -6.17
C VAL A 112 -27.87 0.19 -5.06
N SER A 113 -28.05 -0.86 -4.26
CA SER A 113 -27.10 -1.22 -3.21
C SER A 113 -25.70 -1.50 -3.77
N GLY A 114 -25.62 -2.18 -4.92
CA GLY A 114 -24.36 -2.45 -5.61
C GLY A 114 -23.63 -1.18 -6.06
N ILE A 115 -24.36 -0.17 -6.53
CA ILE A 115 -23.78 1.15 -6.91
C ILE A 115 -23.12 1.82 -5.70
N TYR A 116 -23.80 1.82 -4.54
CA TYR A 116 -23.26 2.40 -3.31
C TYR A 116 -22.07 1.60 -2.76
N GLN A 117 -22.14 0.27 -2.76
CA GLN A 117 -21.02 -0.57 -2.30
C GLN A 117 -19.74 -0.32 -3.11
N ASN A 118 -19.85 -0.34 -4.44
CA ASN A 118 -18.71 -0.05 -5.33
C ASN A 118 -18.13 1.35 -5.06
N ARG A 119 -18.99 2.34 -4.78
CA ARG A 119 -18.52 3.70 -4.47
C ARG A 119 -17.91 3.84 -3.09
N ALA A 120 -18.38 3.09 -2.09
CA ALA A 120 -17.74 3.03 -0.77
C ALA A 120 -16.33 2.44 -0.86
N GLU A 121 -16.14 1.41 -1.67
CA GLU A 121 -14.81 0.83 -1.95
C GLU A 121 -13.88 1.83 -2.66
N GLU A 122 -14.40 2.55 -3.67
CA GLU A 122 -13.65 3.60 -4.35
C GLU A 122 -13.28 4.76 -3.42
N LEU A 123 -14.18 5.12 -2.49
CA LEU A 123 -13.94 6.15 -1.48
C LEU A 123 -12.80 5.72 -0.57
N ARG A 124 -12.85 4.50 -0.04
CA ARG A 124 -11.77 3.91 0.75
C ARG A 124 -10.44 3.92 -0.01
N ALA A 125 -10.42 3.46 -1.27
CA ALA A 125 -9.21 3.42 -2.08
C ALA A 125 -8.62 4.82 -2.33
N THR A 126 -9.48 5.82 -2.57
CA THR A 126 -9.09 7.21 -2.77
C THR A 126 -8.47 7.80 -1.50
N LEU A 127 -9.04 7.52 -0.34
CA LEU A 127 -8.52 8.00 0.95
C LEU A 127 -7.19 7.34 1.31
N VAL A 128 -7.07 6.02 1.13
CA VAL A 128 -5.80 5.30 1.32
C VAL A 128 -4.71 5.93 0.44
N THR A 129 -4.97 6.09 -0.86
CA THR A 129 -4.02 6.73 -1.80
C THR A 129 -3.66 8.15 -1.35
N SER A 130 -4.61 8.89 -0.82
CA SER A 130 -4.38 10.27 -0.36
C SER A 130 -3.57 10.37 0.93
N LEU A 131 -3.65 9.36 1.79
CA LEU A 131 -2.91 9.28 3.05
C LEU A 131 -1.47 8.77 2.87
N GLU A 132 -1.18 8.07 1.77
CA GLU A 132 0.15 7.45 1.51
C GLU A 132 1.32 8.44 1.60
N PRO A 133 1.26 9.66 1.00
CA PRO A 133 2.37 10.61 1.13
C PRO A 133 2.63 11.05 2.58
N VAL A 134 1.59 11.07 3.42
CA VAL A 134 1.72 11.38 4.84
C VAL A 134 2.43 10.26 5.56
N PHE A 135 2.05 9.00 5.28
CA PHE A 135 2.70 7.82 5.82
C PHE A 135 4.19 7.79 5.45
N VAL A 136 4.53 7.98 4.18
CA VAL A 136 5.93 7.96 3.72
C VAL A 136 6.76 9.01 4.47
N GLN A 137 6.27 10.25 4.55
CA GLN A 137 6.97 11.32 5.26
C GLN A 137 7.06 11.03 6.77
N GLN A 138 6.00 10.49 7.37
CA GLN A 138 5.96 10.07 8.77
C GLN A 138 7.05 9.04 9.07
N ILE A 139 7.23 8.02 8.21
CA ILE A 139 8.30 7.02 8.38
C ILE A 139 9.69 7.66 8.25
N CYS A 140 9.89 8.60 7.33
CA CYS A 140 11.15 9.33 7.23
C CYS A 140 11.50 10.08 8.53
N LEU A 141 10.53 10.80 9.10
CA LEU A 141 10.73 11.55 10.35
C LEU A 141 11.06 10.62 11.54
N LEU A 142 10.37 9.48 11.64
CA LEU A 142 10.66 8.46 12.66
C LEU A 142 12.05 7.87 12.51
N LYS A 143 12.49 7.64 11.27
CA LYS A 143 13.84 7.16 10.96
C LYS A 143 14.90 8.17 11.40
N ASP A 144 14.68 9.45 11.12
CA ASP A 144 15.61 10.52 11.50
C ASP A 144 15.68 10.66 13.02
N ALA A 145 14.54 10.63 13.72
CA ALA A 145 14.48 10.64 15.19
C ALA A 145 15.22 9.46 15.82
N ALA A 146 15.05 8.24 15.28
CA ALA A 146 15.76 7.06 15.75
C ALA A 146 17.27 7.16 15.50
N LEU A 147 17.69 7.70 14.35
CA LEU A 147 19.09 7.92 14.04
C LEU A 147 19.73 8.96 14.99
N GLU A 148 19.01 10.02 15.34
CA GLU A 148 19.45 10.99 16.34
C GLU A 148 19.59 10.37 17.73
N GLN A 149 18.61 9.55 18.13
CA GLN A 149 18.68 8.80 19.39
C GLN A 149 19.91 7.88 19.42
N PHE A 150 20.16 7.15 18.34
CA PHE A 150 21.35 6.31 18.20
C PHE A 150 22.65 7.13 18.36
N LYS A 151 22.77 8.25 17.64
CA LYS A 151 23.95 9.13 17.72
C LYS A 151 24.20 9.62 19.16
N LYS A 152 23.15 9.97 19.90
CA LYS A 152 23.24 10.35 21.32
C LYS A 152 23.73 9.19 22.19
N GLY A 153 23.23 7.98 21.94
CA GLY A 153 23.65 6.76 22.65
C GLY A 153 25.08 6.32 22.34
N LEU A 154 25.61 6.67 21.16
CA LEU A 154 26.97 6.31 20.73
C LEU A 154 28.08 7.11 21.43
N VAL A 155 27.75 8.23 22.09
CA VAL A 155 28.73 9.10 22.75
C VAL A 155 29.35 8.46 24.02
N GLY A 156 28.76 7.36 24.54
CA GLY A 156 29.34 6.61 25.66
C GLY A 156 30.47 5.65 25.23
N ASP A 157 31.26 5.16 26.20
CA ASP A 157 32.36 4.18 26.01
C ASP A 157 31.90 2.75 25.61
N GLY A 158 30.61 2.59 25.28
CA GLY A 158 30.06 1.32 24.82
C GLY A 158 30.44 1.00 23.38
N ASP A 159 30.29 -0.27 22.99
CA ASP A 159 30.61 -0.74 21.64
C ASP A 159 29.54 -0.36 20.57
N GLY A 160 28.56 0.47 20.95
CA GLY A 160 27.47 0.97 20.13
C GLY A 160 26.32 -0.02 19.88
N SER A 161 26.43 -1.26 20.35
CA SER A 161 25.44 -2.32 20.09
C SER A 161 24.10 -2.06 20.79
N GLU A 162 24.14 -1.65 22.06
CA GLU A 162 22.94 -1.30 22.84
C GLU A 162 22.23 -0.07 22.26
N ALA A 163 22.99 0.94 21.85
CA ALA A 163 22.43 2.15 21.23
C ALA A 163 21.73 1.83 19.90
N LEU A 164 22.31 0.93 19.10
CA LEU A 164 21.71 0.45 17.85
C LEU A 164 20.38 -0.27 18.13
N ALA A 165 20.39 -1.24 19.06
CA ALA A 165 19.22 -2.02 19.41
C ALA A 165 18.09 -1.14 19.97
N ALA A 166 18.42 -0.16 20.83
CA ALA A 166 17.45 0.76 21.41
C ALA A 166 16.80 1.67 20.35
N ALA A 167 17.58 2.21 19.43
CA ALA A 167 17.09 3.05 18.34
C ALA A 167 16.21 2.25 17.35
N GLU A 168 16.65 1.05 16.96
CA GLU A 168 15.84 0.17 16.10
C GLU A 168 14.52 -0.22 16.77
N ALA A 169 14.54 -0.60 18.06
CA ALA A 169 13.33 -0.94 18.80
C ALA A 169 12.35 0.24 18.88
N THR A 170 12.87 1.45 19.09
CA THR A 170 12.06 2.68 19.11
C THR A 170 11.43 2.92 17.74
N PHE A 171 12.22 2.87 16.66
CA PHE A 171 11.72 3.00 15.30
C PHE A 171 10.64 1.97 14.97
N VAL A 172 10.88 0.69 15.26
CA VAL A 172 9.94 -0.40 14.97
C VAL A 172 8.62 -0.20 15.71
N ARG A 173 8.68 0.17 17.00
CA ARG A 173 7.48 0.43 17.80
C ARG A 173 6.64 1.57 17.21
N GLU A 174 7.28 2.70 16.91
CA GLU A 174 6.59 3.90 16.42
C GLU A 174 6.11 3.74 14.97
N ALA A 175 6.93 3.15 14.10
CA ALA A 175 6.56 2.85 12.72
C ALA A 175 5.41 1.84 12.64
N SER A 176 5.38 0.83 13.53
CA SER A 176 4.25 -0.11 13.60
C SER A 176 2.95 0.59 13.98
N ALA A 177 3.00 1.53 14.93
CA ALA A 177 1.84 2.33 15.32
C ALA A 177 1.41 3.35 14.24
N ALA A 178 2.27 3.61 13.26
CA ALA A 178 1.99 4.49 12.12
C ALA A 178 1.38 3.74 10.92
N VAL A 179 1.32 2.40 10.90
CA VAL A 179 0.70 1.67 9.78
C VAL A 179 -0.82 1.58 10.00
N PRO A 180 -1.65 2.20 9.15
CA PRO A 180 -3.09 2.04 9.24
C PRO A 180 -3.53 0.64 8.80
N GLY A 181 -4.62 0.15 9.38
CA GLY A 181 -5.17 -1.17 9.10
C GLY A 181 -5.58 -1.37 7.65
N LYS A 182 -5.33 -2.58 7.12
CA LYS A 182 -5.79 -3.02 5.78
C LYS A 182 -5.25 -2.18 4.60
N THR A 183 -4.16 -1.43 4.79
CA THR A 183 -3.50 -0.65 3.72
C THR A 183 -2.45 -1.45 2.94
N GLY A 184 -1.89 -2.49 3.56
CA GLY A 184 -0.74 -3.23 3.02
C GLY A 184 0.59 -2.47 3.11
N TRP A 185 0.60 -1.28 3.73
CA TRP A 185 1.80 -0.47 3.89
C TRP A 185 2.80 -1.12 4.85
N SER A 186 4.07 -0.79 4.65
CA SER A 186 5.18 -1.40 5.38
C SER A 186 6.35 -0.42 5.49
N PHE A 187 7.07 -0.50 6.60
CA PHE A 187 8.30 0.28 6.87
C PHE A 187 9.57 -0.57 6.81
N LYS A 188 9.49 -1.80 6.27
CA LYS A 188 10.60 -2.78 6.27
C LYS A 188 11.84 -2.27 5.54
N LEU A 189 11.66 -1.53 4.44
CA LEU A 189 12.77 -0.98 3.66
C LEU A 189 13.50 0.11 4.45
N GLU A 190 12.75 0.97 5.13
CA GLU A 190 13.25 2.07 5.94
C GLU A 190 13.94 1.53 7.20
N ARG A 191 13.40 0.45 7.79
CA ARG A 191 14.08 -0.29 8.87
C ARG A 191 15.44 -0.81 8.41
N ALA A 192 15.49 -1.50 7.26
CA ALA A 192 16.73 -2.05 6.73
C ALA A 192 17.76 -0.93 6.44
N SER A 193 17.30 0.19 5.88
CA SER A 193 18.12 1.38 5.63
C SER A 193 18.66 1.99 6.95
N LEU A 194 17.83 2.09 7.98
CA LEU A 194 18.22 2.61 9.30
C LEU A 194 19.29 1.72 9.94
N VAL A 195 19.04 0.42 10.02
CA VAL A 195 19.97 -0.57 10.60
C VAL A 195 21.30 -0.58 9.84
N GLY A 196 21.25 -0.55 8.51
CA GLY A 196 22.45 -0.45 7.68
C GLY A 196 23.28 0.81 7.96
N SER A 197 22.60 1.96 8.08
CA SER A 197 23.25 3.24 8.39
C SER A 197 23.88 3.25 9.79
N MET A 198 23.16 2.78 10.81
CA MET A 198 23.69 2.70 12.18
C MET A 198 24.87 1.73 12.27
N SER A 199 24.79 0.58 11.60
CA SER A 199 25.87 -0.42 11.58
C SER A 199 27.15 0.13 10.96
N ALA A 200 27.03 0.85 9.84
CA ALA A 200 28.17 1.52 9.20
C ALA A 200 28.81 2.55 10.14
N ILE A 201 28.00 3.34 10.86
CA ILE A 201 28.50 4.31 11.85
C ILE A 201 29.25 3.59 12.98
N VAL A 202 28.72 2.49 13.52
CA VAL A 202 29.42 1.70 14.57
C VAL A 202 30.76 1.18 14.06
N THR A 203 30.81 0.65 12.84
CA THR A 203 32.06 0.16 12.24
C THR A 203 33.10 1.27 12.11
N GLU A 204 32.71 2.44 11.61
CA GLU A 204 33.63 3.58 11.49
C GLU A 204 34.06 4.13 12.85
N HIS A 205 33.15 4.18 13.83
CA HIS A 205 33.48 4.57 15.20
C HIS A 205 34.53 3.63 15.83
N LYS A 206 34.35 2.31 15.68
CA LYS A 206 35.31 1.30 16.16
C LYS A 206 36.68 1.44 15.50
N LYS A 207 36.74 1.65 14.18
CA LYS A 207 38.02 1.91 13.47
C LYS A 207 38.71 3.16 13.99
N ALA A 208 37.98 4.25 14.18
CA ALA A 208 38.53 5.51 14.70
C ALA A 208 39.06 5.36 16.14
N GLN A 209 38.34 4.65 17.00
CA GLN A 209 38.76 4.31 18.36
C GLN A 209 40.06 3.48 18.36
N GLN A 210 40.13 2.44 17.53
CA GLN A 210 41.33 1.60 17.41
C GLN A 210 42.55 2.40 16.92
N ALA A 211 42.37 3.26 15.92
CA ALA A 211 43.45 4.12 15.41
C ALA A 211 43.98 5.06 16.51
N LYS A 212 43.10 5.68 17.31
CA LYS A 212 43.51 6.52 18.45
C LYS A 212 44.34 5.75 19.47
N LEU A 213 43.94 4.52 19.81
CA LEU A 213 44.66 3.67 20.76
C LEU A 213 46.04 3.26 20.23
N GLN A 214 46.14 2.92 18.94
CA GLN A 214 47.42 2.58 18.30
C GLN A 214 48.39 3.75 18.29
N THR A 215 47.92 4.96 17.96
CA THR A 215 48.75 6.17 18.00
C THR A 215 49.17 6.53 19.43
N ALA A 216 48.28 6.39 20.41
CA ALA A 216 48.61 6.63 21.82
C ALA A 216 49.66 5.65 22.36
N GLY A 217 49.60 4.37 21.96
CA GLY A 217 50.57 3.35 22.37
C GLY A 217 51.95 3.46 21.70
N GLN A 218 52.07 4.18 20.58
CA GLN A 218 53.35 4.44 19.91
C GLN A 218 54.08 5.68 20.46
N MET A 219 53.41 6.51 21.27
CA MET A 219 53.98 7.71 21.90
C MET A 219 54.47 7.46 23.35
N GLN A 220 54.45 6.21 23.82
CA GLN A 220 55.08 5.75 25.07
C GLN A 220 56.34 4.96 24.77
#